data_AF-A0A7J9PXH2-F1
#
_entry.id   AF-A0A7J9PXH2-F1
#
_cell.length_a   1.000
_cell.length_b   1.000
_cell.length_c   1.000
_cell.angle_alpha   90.00
_cell.angle_beta   90.00
_cell.angle_gamma   90.00
#
_symmetry.space_group_name_H-M   'P 1'
#
loop_
_entity.id
_entity.type
_entity.pdbx_description
1 polymer ?
#
loop_
_entity_poly.entity_id
_entity_poly.type
_entity_poly.pdbx_seq_one_letter_code
_entity_poly.pdbx_strand_id
1 'polypeptide(L)'
;MANEKSAYTLVDIGTFLAYKGKLDLVSLVDEGDIMLNVYAVIAVNPERHPHANIGMTNNFINFLMSNETQQMIGEYGVEKYKRPLFYPAANGKCEVIGCPTFEECAKPV
;
A
#
# COMPACT_ATOMS: atom_id res chain seq x y z
N MET A 1 -0.92 2.29 -24.93
CA MET A 1 -1.82 1.43 -25.74
C MET A 1 -3.30 1.71 -25.51
N ALA A 2 -3.81 1.67 -24.27
CA ALA A 2 -5.24 1.89 -24.01
C ALA A 2 -5.71 3.30 -24.40
N ASN A 3 -4.88 4.31 -24.12
CA ASN A 3 -5.14 5.70 -24.48
C ASN A 3 -5.27 5.90 -26.01
N GLU A 4 -4.31 5.39 -26.81
CA GLU A 4 -4.34 5.57 -28.26
C GLU A 4 -5.46 4.75 -28.94
N LYS A 5 -5.98 3.72 -28.25
CA LYS A 5 -7.02 2.83 -28.77
C LYS A 5 -8.42 3.15 -28.27
N SER A 6 -8.59 4.20 -27.45
CA SER A 6 -9.85 4.51 -26.78
C SER A 6 -10.46 3.29 -26.06
N ALA A 7 -9.62 2.57 -25.30
CA ALA A 7 -9.97 1.32 -24.63
C ALA A 7 -9.83 1.42 -23.11
N TYR A 8 -10.34 0.39 -22.41
CA TYR A 8 -10.22 0.26 -20.96
C TYR A 8 -8.92 -0.46 -20.55
N THR A 9 -8.43 -0.16 -19.35
CA THR A 9 -7.33 -0.88 -18.72
C THR A 9 -7.47 -0.83 -17.20
N LEU A 10 -7.03 -1.89 -16.53
CA LEU A 10 -6.75 -1.86 -15.09
C LEU A 10 -5.32 -1.33 -14.90
N VAL A 11 -5.11 -0.44 -13.93
CA VAL A 11 -3.82 0.16 -13.64
C VAL A 11 -3.77 0.59 -12.18
N ASP A 12 -2.59 0.57 -11.56
CA ASP A 12 -2.44 1.14 -10.22
C ASP A 12 -2.61 2.66 -10.23
N ILE A 13 -3.13 3.21 -9.13
CA ILE A 13 -3.45 4.63 -9.02
C ILE A 13 -2.20 5.53 -9.09
N GLY A 14 -1.05 5.06 -8.61
CA GLY A 14 0.21 5.80 -8.66
C GLY A 14 0.70 6.01 -10.09
N THR A 15 0.68 4.95 -10.91
CA THR A 15 0.99 5.00 -12.33
C THR A 15 0.00 5.87 -13.08
N PHE A 16 -1.30 5.73 -12.82
CA PHE A 16 -2.31 6.58 -13.46
C PHE A 16 -2.07 8.06 -13.17
N LEU A 17 -1.85 8.43 -11.91
CA LEU A 17 -1.61 9.82 -11.51
C LEU A 17 -0.30 10.39 -12.07
N ALA A 18 0.76 9.57 -12.15
CA ALA A 18 2.03 9.98 -12.74
C ALA A 18 1.91 10.33 -14.24
N TYR A 19 0.99 9.69 -14.95
CA TYR A 19 0.77 9.89 -16.39
C TYR A 19 -0.48 10.73 -16.70
N LYS A 20 -1.28 11.12 -15.70
CA LYS A 20 -2.59 11.76 -15.92
C LYS A 20 -2.56 12.99 -16.84
N GLY A 21 -1.51 13.80 -16.77
CA GLY A 21 -1.32 14.97 -17.65
C GLY A 21 -0.96 14.64 -19.11
N LYS A 22 -0.77 13.37 -19.45
CA LYS A 22 -0.42 12.85 -20.78
C LYS A 22 -1.46 11.86 -21.33
N LEU A 23 -2.56 11.66 -20.60
CA LEU A 23 -3.60 10.69 -20.94
C LEU A 23 -4.95 11.38 -21.04
N ASP A 24 -5.73 10.98 -22.03
CA ASP A 24 -7.16 11.33 -22.16
C ASP A 24 -8.04 10.38 -21.34
N LEU A 25 -7.45 9.29 -20.80
CA LEU A 25 -8.14 8.33 -19.95
C LEU A 25 -8.63 8.97 -18.64
N VAL A 26 -9.85 8.59 -18.23
CA VAL A 26 -10.46 8.94 -16.95
C VAL A 26 -10.61 7.71 -16.08
N SER A 27 -10.63 7.91 -14.76
CA SER A 27 -10.98 6.82 -13.85
C SER A 27 -12.48 6.55 -13.96
N LEU A 28 -12.85 5.28 -14.10
CA LEU A 28 -14.25 4.83 -14.06
C LEU A 28 -14.59 4.07 -12.79
N VAL A 29 -13.61 3.38 -12.22
CA VAL A 29 -13.70 2.62 -10.97
C VAL A 29 -12.35 2.76 -10.26
N ASP A 30 -12.32 3.36 -9.07
CA ASP A 30 -11.11 3.51 -8.24
C ASP A 30 -11.28 3.10 -6.78
N GLU A 31 -12.39 2.40 -6.46
CA GLU A 31 -12.72 1.92 -5.12
C GLU A 31 -13.33 0.50 -5.17
N GLY A 32 -13.36 -0.15 -4.00
CA GLY A 32 -13.91 -1.49 -3.79
C GLY A 32 -12.86 -2.51 -3.33
N ASP A 33 -13.32 -3.52 -2.60
CA ASP A 33 -12.48 -4.52 -1.90
C ASP A 33 -11.54 -5.25 -2.86
N ILE A 34 -12.03 -5.52 -4.07
CA ILE A 34 -11.28 -6.21 -5.13
C ILE A 34 -10.15 -5.36 -5.73
N MET A 35 -10.17 -4.04 -5.47
CA MET A 35 -9.17 -3.08 -5.95
C MET A 35 -8.07 -2.83 -4.91
N LEU A 36 -8.19 -3.42 -3.71
CA LEU A 36 -7.17 -3.30 -2.68
C LEU A 36 -5.89 -4.01 -3.12
N ASN A 37 -4.77 -3.30 -2.95
CA ASN A 37 -3.43 -3.85 -3.08
C ASN A 37 -2.76 -3.84 -1.71
N VAL A 38 -2.95 -4.94 -0.97
CA VAL A 38 -2.47 -5.08 0.42
C VAL A 38 -0.99 -5.43 0.41
N TYR A 39 -0.19 -4.64 1.13
CA TYR A 39 1.24 -4.87 1.30
C TYR A 39 1.52 -5.48 2.67
N ALA A 40 2.33 -6.55 2.71
CA ALA A 40 2.77 -7.21 3.93
C ALA A 40 4.29 -7.32 3.97
N VAL A 41 4.86 -7.23 5.17
CA VAL A 41 6.27 -7.52 5.43
C VAL A 41 6.37 -8.83 6.20
N ILE A 42 7.15 -9.77 5.67
CA ILE A 42 7.27 -11.12 6.20
C ILE A 42 8.73 -11.36 6.56
N ALA A 43 9.00 -11.71 7.82
CA ALA A 43 10.34 -12.06 8.24
C ALA A 43 10.78 -13.41 7.66
N VAL A 44 12.03 -13.47 7.21
CA VAL A 44 12.65 -14.73 6.75
C VAL A 44 12.82 -15.65 7.96
N ASN A 45 12.43 -16.92 7.83
CA ASN A 45 12.55 -17.90 8.91
C ASN A 45 14.04 -18.19 9.23
N PRO A 46 14.53 -17.85 10.45
CA PRO A 46 15.93 -18.03 10.82
C PRO A 46 16.32 -19.49 11.07
N GLU A 47 15.38 -20.39 11.40
CA GLU A 47 15.66 -21.83 11.54
C GLU A 47 16.04 -22.45 10.19
N ARG A 48 15.41 -21.98 9.12
CA ARG A 48 15.71 -22.42 7.75
C ARG A 48 16.87 -21.63 7.12
N HIS A 49 17.07 -20.39 7.55
CA HIS A 49 18.10 -19.49 7.03
C HIS A 49 18.91 -18.89 8.19
N PRO A 50 19.95 -19.61 8.69
CA PRO A 50 20.71 -19.18 9.88
C PRO A 50 21.45 -17.84 9.73
N HIS A 51 21.66 -17.37 8.50
CA HIS A 51 22.28 -16.07 8.21
C HIS A 51 21.27 -14.92 8.18
N ALA A 52 19.97 -15.19 8.33
CA ALA A 52 18.95 -14.16 8.39
C ALA A 52 19.14 -13.30 9.65
N ASN A 53 19.19 -11.98 9.48
CA ASN A 53 19.31 -11.04 10.59
C ASN A 53 17.93 -10.73 11.18
N ILE A 54 17.38 -11.68 11.96
CA ILE A 54 16.02 -11.57 12.50
C ILE A 54 15.85 -10.33 13.41
N GLY A 55 16.87 -9.96 14.16
CA GLY A 55 16.83 -8.76 15.01
C GLY A 55 16.62 -7.48 14.20
N MET A 56 17.36 -7.33 13.10
CA MET A 56 17.18 -6.16 12.21
C MET A 56 15.86 -6.19 11.46
N THR A 57 15.39 -7.38 11.04
CA THR A 57 14.08 -7.53 10.41
C THR A 57 12.95 -7.14 11.35
N ASN A 58 12.99 -7.54 12.62
CA ASN A 58 11.99 -7.16 13.60
C ASN A 58 12.00 -5.65 13.86
N ASN A 59 13.18 -5.02 13.92
CA ASN A 59 13.28 -3.56 14.02
C ASN A 59 12.59 -2.86 12.85
N PHE A 60 12.77 -3.36 11.63
CA PHE A 60 12.12 -2.80 10.44
C PHE A 60 10.60 -3.01 10.45
N ILE A 61 10.12 -4.18 10.86
CA ILE A 61 8.68 -4.47 11.01
C ILE A 61 8.07 -3.52 12.05
N ASN A 62 8.72 -3.35 13.20
CA ASN A 62 8.26 -2.45 14.27
C ASN A 62 8.29 -0.98 13.84
N PHE A 63 9.32 -0.56 13.08
CA PHE A 63 9.36 0.76 12.46
C PHE A 63 8.14 0.98 11.55
N LEU A 64 7.88 0.05 10.62
CA LEU A 64 6.75 0.16 9.70
C LEU A 64 5.40 0.20 10.42
N MET A 65 5.23 -0.57 11.50
CA MET A 65 3.98 -0.59 12.29
C MET A 65 3.84 0.60 13.25
N SER A 66 4.89 1.39 13.47
CA SER A 66 4.85 2.52 14.39
C SER A 66 3.82 3.56 13.96
N ASN A 67 3.20 4.25 14.93
CA ASN A 67 2.22 5.31 14.66
C ASN A 67 2.78 6.40 13.75
N GLU A 68 4.03 6.80 14.00
CA GLU A 68 4.73 7.82 13.22
C GLU A 68 4.89 7.39 11.76
N THR A 69 5.30 6.15 11.50
CA THR A 69 5.51 5.66 10.14
C THR A 69 4.19 5.40 9.42
N GLN A 70 3.17 4.90 10.11
CA GLN A 70 1.82 4.78 9.56
C GLN A 70 1.25 6.14 9.18
N GLN A 71 1.49 7.19 9.97
CA GLN A 71 1.12 8.55 9.59
C GLN A 71 1.87 9.01 8.33
N MET A 72 3.18 8.81 8.25
CA MET A 72 3.97 9.13 7.06
C MET A 72 3.46 8.40 5.81
N ILE A 73 3.07 7.13 5.94
CA ILE A 73 2.47 6.34 4.85
C ILE A 73 1.14 6.96 4.39
N GLY A 74 0.26 7.33 5.33
CA GLY A 74 -1.05 7.91 5.02
C GLY A 74 -0.99 9.32 4.44
N GLU A 75 0.05 10.08 4.75
CA GLU A 75 0.26 11.43 4.19
C GLU A 75 0.96 11.40 2.82
N TYR A 76 1.55 10.25 2.44
CA TYR A 76 2.32 10.13 1.21
C TYR A 76 1.46 10.38 -0.04
N GLY A 77 1.92 11.32 -0.86
CA GLY A 77 1.28 11.72 -2.11
C GLY A 77 0.22 12.81 -1.98
N VAL A 78 -0.24 13.16 -0.77
CA VAL A 78 -1.29 14.18 -0.57
C VAL A 78 -0.87 15.55 -1.11
N GLU A 79 0.35 16.00 -0.83
CA GLU A 79 0.84 17.30 -1.30
C GLU A 79 0.79 17.41 -2.84
N LYS A 80 1.26 16.35 -3.51
CA LYS A 80 1.45 16.31 -4.96
C LYS A 80 0.17 15.98 -5.73
N TYR A 81 -0.60 15.00 -5.26
CA TYR A 81 -1.76 14.45 -5.98
C TYR A 81 -3.10 14.84 -5.35
N LYS A 82 -3.09 15.60 -4.24
CA LYS A 82 -4.28 16.02 -3.48
C LYS A 82 -5.12 14.85 -2.94
N ARG A 83 -4.52 13.65 -2.89
CA ARG A 83 -5.07 12.44 -2.28
C ARG A 83 -3.92 11.55 -1.77
N PRO A 84 -4.14 10.74 -0.73
CA PRO A 84 -3.17 9.74 -0.32
C PRO A 84 -3.02 8.65 -1.39
N LEU A 85 -1.82 8.07 -1.49
CA LEU A 85 -1.56 6.90 -2.34
C LEU A 85 -1.62 5.58 -1.57
N PHE A 86 -1.45 5.64 -0.26
CA PHE A 86 -1.49 4.48 0.62
C PHE A 86 -2.42 4.75 1.78
N TYR A 87 -3.11 3.68 2.22
CA TYR A 87 -4.01 3.72 3.35
C TYR A 87 -3.41 2.85 4.46
N PRO A 88 -3.04 3.44 5.61
CA PRO A 88 -2.40 2.70 6.71
C PRO A 88 -3.32 1.62 7.26
N ALA A 89 -2.79 0.39 7.37
CA ALA A 89 -3.52 -0.76 7.91
C ALA A 89 -3.23 -1.00 9.40
N ALA A 90 -2.05 -0.60 9.89
CA ALA A 90 -1.72 -0.82 11.29
C ALA A 90 -2.52 0.14 12.20
N ASN A 91 -2.85 -0.34 13.40
CA ASN A 91 -3.79 0.25 14.36
C ASN A 91 -5.28 0.22 13.96
N GLY A 92 -5.67 -0.57 12.95
CA GLY A 92 -7.09 -0.79 12.62
C GLY A 92 -7.82 0.44 12.07
N LYS A 93 -7.07 1.43 11.55
CA LYS A 93 -7.61 2.68 11.01
C LYS A 93 -7.81 2.66 9.49
N CYS A 94 -7.75 1.48 8.88
CA CYS A 94 -8.03 1.32 7.46
C CYS A 94 -9.54 1.39 7.27
N GLU A 95 -10.04 2.57 6.87
CA GLU A 95 -11.47 2.86 6.70
C GLU A 95 -11.98 2.55 5.29
N VAL A 96 -11.17 1.87 4.46
CA VAL A 96 -11.54 1.48 3.09
C VAL A 96 -12.28 0.14 3.11
N ILE A 97 -13.25 -0.02 2.21
CA ILE A 97 -14.01 -1.27 2.09
C ILE A 97 -13.03 -2.43 1.76
N GLY A 98 -13.14 -3.54 2.50
CA GLY A 98 -12.28 -4.72 2.37
C GLY A 98 -10.96 -4.69 3.14
N CYS A 99 -10.70 -3.63 3.92
CA CYS A 99 -9.47 -3.55 4.71
C CYS A 99 -9.34 -4.72 5.71
N PRO A 100 -8.17 -5.38 5.78
CA PRO A 100 -7.89 -6.41 6.77
C PRO A 100 -7.87 -5.84 8.19
N THR A 101 -8.23 -6.66 9.18
CA THR A 101 -8.22 -6.24 10.59
C THR A 101 -6.80 -6.06 11.10
N PHE A 102 -6.64 -5.31 12.20
CA PHE A 102 -5.33 -5.17 12.84
C PHE A 102 -4.75 -6.54 13.27
N GLU A 103 -5.57 -7.45 13.78
CA GLU A 103 -5.09 -8.79 14.15
C GLU A 103 -4.65 -9.63 12.95
N GLU A 104 -5.24 -9.38 11.77
CA GLU A 104 -4.82 -9.99 10.51
C GLU A 104 -3.51 -9.38 9.97
N CYS A 105 -3.27 -8.10 10.24
CA CYS A 105 -2.13 -7.34 9.71
C CYS A 105 -0.89 -7.39 10.60
N ALA A 106 -1.07 -7.53 11.91
CA ALA A 106 0.00 -7.34 12.87
C ALA A 106 -0.05 -8.42 13.95
N LYS A 107 0.89 -9.36 13.86
CA LYS A 107 1.39 -10.06 15.04
C LYS A 107 2.70 -9.39 15.42
N PRO A 108 2.73 -8.54 16.46
CA PRO A 108 3.98 -7.99 16.95
C PRO A 108 4.96 -9.13 17.24
N VAL A 109 6.19 -8.99 16.74
CA VAL A 109 7.31 -9.91 16.97
C VAL A 109 8.14 -9.47 18.17
#